data_AF-A0A927TX54-F1
#
_entry.id   AF-A0A927TX54-F1
#
_cell.length_a   1.000
_cell.length_b   1.000
_cell.length_c   1.000
_cell.angle_alpha   90.00
_cell.angle_beta   90.00
_cell.angle_gamma   90.00
#
_symmetry.space_group_name_H-M   'P 1'
#
loop_
_entity.id
_entity.type
_entity.pdbx_description
1 polymer ?
#
loop_
_entity_poly.entity_id
_entity_poly.type
_entity_poly.pdbx_seq_one_letter_code
_entity_poly.pdbx_strand_id
1 'polypeptide(L)'
;MIDNMMTHVKVNNEIDLCEIKSEKARKKVETAMQYAQISYFLRWQEPGFLEKLLFHKSTKVVMCVNRAQLEFAIEALADLELTDKEIVFLGESARKREK
;
A
#
# COMPACT_ATOMS: atom_id res chain seq x y z
N MET A 1 20.67 5.45 35.42
CA MET A 1 19.36 5.88 34.88
C MET A 1 19.48 5.79 33.38
N ILE A 2 18.96 4.71 32.79
CA ILE A 2 18.93 4.54 31.33
C ILE A 2 17.65 5.27 30.91
N ASP A 3 17.81 6.50 30.45
CA ASP A 3 16.70 7.30 29.95
C ASP A 3 16.22 6.63 28.66
N ASN A 4 15.13 5.88 28.79
CA ASN A 4 14.48 5.21 27.70
C ASN A 4 13.74 6.29 26.91
N MET A 5 14.46 7.02 26.07
CA MET A 5 13.94 8.08 25.22
C MET A 5 13.08 7.46 24.11
N MET A 6 11.90 6.97 24.48
CA MET A 6 10.82 6.64 23.57
C MET A 6 10.29 7.96 23.02
N THR A 7 10.95 8.47 21.98
CA THR A 7 10.43 9.57 21.17
C THR A 7 9.06 9.18 20.65
N HIS A 8 8.03 9.71 21.31
CA HIS A 8 6.63 9.75 20.90
C HIS A 8 6.47 10.63 19.65
N VAL A 9 7.19 10.32 18.57
CA VAL A 9 6.95 10.94 17.27
C VAL A 9 5.89 10.09 16.61
N LYS A 10 4.75 10.68 16.23
CA LYS A 10 3.77 10.03 15.35
C LYS A 10 4.44 9.76 14.01
N VAL A 11 5.15 8.64 13.88
CA VAL A 11 5.82 8.21 12.65
C VAL A 11 4.79 7.54 11.73
N ASN A 12 3.70 8.23 11.40
CA ASN A 12 2.77 7.77 10.36
C ASN A 12 3.35 8.10 8.98
N ASN A 13 4.54 7.57 8.69
CA ASN A 13 5.25 7.71 7.41
C ASN A 13 4.81 6.64 6.40
N GLU A 14 3.68 6.00 6.63
CA GLU A 14 3.13 5.00 5.73
C GLU A 14 2.48 5.69 4.53
N ILE A 15 2.88 5.30 3.34
CA ILE A 15 2.39 5.79 2.06
C ILE A 15 1.70 4.65 1.32
N ASP A 16 0.58 4.95 0.69
CA ASP A 16 -0.13 4.03 -0.17
C ASP A 16 0.66 3.88 -1.48
N LEU A 17 1.20 2.68 -1.71
CA LEU A 17 2.04 2.38 -2.87
C LEU A 17 1.19 2.04 -4.08
N CYS A 18 0.34 1.03 -3.94
CA CYS A 18 -0.50 0.54 -5.03
C CYS A 18 -1.78 -0.13 -4.55
N GLU A 19 -2.83 -0.05 -5.36
CA GLU A 19 -4.04 -0.83 -5.24
C GLU A 19 -3.88 -2.12 -6.06
N ILE A 20 -4.10 -3.26 -5.42
CA ILE A 20 -4.00 -4.59 -6.02
C ILE A 20 -5.40 -5.05 -6.42
N LYS A 21 -5.58 -5.36 -7.71
CA LYS A 21 -6.87 -5.80 -8.26
C LYS A 21 -6.98 -7.32 -8.44
N SER A 22 -5.84 -8.02 -8.41
CA SER A 22 -5.76 -9.46 -8.69
C SER A 22 -4.96 -10.18 -7.62
N GLU A 23 -5.45 -11.34 -7.16
CA GLU A 23 -4.70 -12.18 -6.20
C GLU A 23 -3.37 -12.68 -6.75
N LYS A 24 -3.27 -12.88 -8.08
CA LYS A 24 -2.01 -13.30 -8.71
C LYS A 24 -0.95 -12.20 -8.60
N ALA A 25 -1.36 -10.96 -8.81
CA ALA A 25 -0.49 -9.80 -8.67
C ALA A 25 -0.11 -9.57 -7.22
N ARG A 26 -1.05 -9.74 -6.28
CA ARG A 26 -0.75 -9.76 -4.84
C ARG A 26 0.38 -10.74 -4.51
N LYS A 27 0.24 -11.98 -5.01
CA LYS A 27 1.25 -13.06 -5.03
C LYS A 27 2.67 -12.55 -5.30
N LYS A 28 2.81 -11.98 -6.49
CA LYS A 28 4.08 -11.50 -7.04
C LYS A 28 4.65 -10.33 -6.24
N VAL A 29 3.79 -9.36 -5.95
CA VAL A 29 4.15 -8.14 -5.21
C VAL A 29 4.62 -8.48 -3.79
N GLU A 30 3.90 -9.33 -3.06
CA GLU A 30 4.31 -9.80 -1.73
C GLU A 30 5.66 -10.51 -1.78
N THR A 31 5.90 -11.34 -2.80
CA THR A 31 7.17 -12.06 -2.98
C THR A 31 8.33 -11.10 -3.24
N ALA A 32 8.16 -10.08 -4.08
CA ALA A 32 9.19 -9.08 -4.33
C ALA A 32 9.48 -8.22 -3.09
N MET A 33 8.45 -7.81 -2.36
CA MET A 33 8.63 -7.06 -1.11
C MET A 33 9.35 -7.88 -0.03
N GLN A 34 9.04 -9.18 0.06
CA GLN A 34 9.75 -10.12 0.94
C GLN A 34 11.23 -10.26 0.54
N TYR A 35 11.51 -10.39 -0.75
CA TYR A 35 12.89 -10.49 -1.25
C TYR A 35 13.69 -9.21 -0.98
N ALA A 36 13.06 -8.04 -1.15
CA ALA A 36 13.66 -6.74 -0.86
C ALA A 36 13.73 -6.41 0.64
N GLN A 37 13.23 -7.28 1.53
CA GLN A 37 13.15 -7.08 2.98
C GLN A 37 12.44 -5.77 3.38
N ILE A 38 11.45 -5.37 2.59
CA ILE A 38 10.67 -4.14 2.81
C ILE A 38 9.50 -4.45 3.73
N SER A 39 9.29 -3.61 4.75
CA SER A 39 8.12 -3.73 5.60
C SER A 39 6.91 -3.15 4.88
N TYR A 40 5.89 -3.97 4.68
CA TYR A 40 4.64 -3.57 4.04
C TYR A 40 3.44 -4.08 4.84
N PHE A 41 2.30 -3.45 4.65
CA PHE A 41 1.02 -3.98 5.11
C PHE A 41 -0.06 -3.81 4.05
N LEU A 42 -1.07 -4.67 4.13
CA LEU A 42 -2.23 -4.64 3.25
C LEU A 42 -3.41 -4.04 4.00
N ARG A 43 -3.94 -2.95 3.47
CA ARG A 43 -5.14 -2.29 3.95
C ARG A 43 -6.32 -2.72 3.08
N TRP A 44 -7.27 -3.41 3.68
CA TRP A 44 -8.55 -3.73 3.05
C TRP A 44 -9.48 -2.55 3.22
N GLN A 45 -9.70 -1.80 2.14
CA GLN A 45 -10.69 -0.75 2.09
C GLN A 45 -12.02 -1.38 1.69
N GLU A 46 -12.77 -1.81 2.71
CA GLU A 46 -14.13 -2.25 2.51
C GLU A 46 -15.03 -1.03 2.28
N PRO A 47 -15.75 -0.95 1.14
CA PRO A 47 -16.71 0.11 0.95
C PRO A 47 -17.80 0.01 2.03
N GLY A 48 -18.29 1.16 2.49
CA GLY A 48 -19.35 1.20 3.49
C GLY A 48 -20.58 0.41 3.03
N PHE A 49 -21.36 -0.13 3.96
CA PHE A 49 -22.52 -0.97 3.65
C PHE A 49 -23.50 -0.30 2.67
N LEU A 50 -23.73 1.00 2.83
CA LEU A 50 -24.57 1.79 1.92
C LEU A 50 -23.94 1.97 0.53
N GLU A 51 -22.61 2.09 0.43
CA GLU A 51 -21.91 2.22 -0.84
C GLU A 51 -21.85 0.89 -1.61
N LYS A 52 -21.77 -0.25 -0.91
CA LYS A 52 -21.91 -1.58 -1.50
C LYS A 52 -23.29 -1.73 -2.16
N LEU A 53 -24.35 -1.26 -1.50
CA LEU A 53 -25.73 -1.40 -1.97
C LEU A 53 -26.08 -0.44 -3.13
N LEU A 54 -25.64 0.81 -3.08
CA LEU A 54 -25.96 1.83 -4.08
C LEU A 54 -25.04 1.82 -5.30
N PHE A 55 -23.75 1.54 -5.11
CA PHE A 55 -22.73 1.74 -6.14
C PHE A 55 -21.99 0.46 -6.53
N HIS A 56 -22.38 -0.70 -5.98
CA HIS A 56 -21.77 -2.01 -6.26
C HIS A 56 -20.23 -1.96 -6.19
N LYS A 57 -19.68 -1.19 -5.24
CA LYS A 57 -18.23 -1.03 -5.11
C LYS A 57 -17.60 -2.32 -4.59
N SER A 58 -16.54 -2.79 -5.24
CA SER A 58 -15.75 -3.92 -4.78
C SER A 58 -14.77 -3.50 -3.68
N THR A 59 -14.42 -4.45 -2.79
CA THR A 59 -13.36 -4.28 -1.80
C THR A 59 -12.04 -3.97 -2.49
N LYS A 60 -11.36 -2.92 -2.04
CA LYS A 60 -10.06 -2.49 -2.58
C LYS A 60 -8.95 -2.96 -1.64
N VAL A 61 -7.91 -3.56 -2.19
CA VAL A 61 -6.72 -3.96 -1.42
C VAL A 61 -5.63 -2.97 -1.72
N VAL A 62 -5.25 -2.16 -0.73
CA VAL A 62 -4.20 -1.17 -0.87
C VAL A 62 -2.96 -1.65 -0.13
N MET A 63 -1.83 -1.70 -0.83
CA MET A 63 -0.56 -1.98 -0.18
C MET A 63 0.11 -0.67 0.23
N CYS A 64 0.56 -0.64 1.47
CA CYS A 64 1.19 0.53 2.06
C CYS A 64 2.62 0.16 2.50
N VAL A 65 3.54 1.08 2.30
CA VAL A 65 4.96 0.93 2.65
C VAL A 65 5.44 2.15 3.41
N ASN A 66 6.55 2.03 4.12
CA ASN A 66 7.20 3.18 4.73
C ASN A 66 7.76 4.12 3.64
N ARG A 67 7.58 5.43 3.81
CA ARG A 67 8.15 6.47 2.95
C ARG A 67 9.65 6.30 2.70
N ALA A 68 10.42 5.90 3.71
CA ALA A 68 11.86 5.69 3.57
C ALA A 68 12.22 4.51 2.64
N GLN A 69 11.28 3.57 2.45
CA GLN A 69 11.45 2.39 1.61
C GLN A 69 10.68 2.51 0.28
N LEU A 70 10.10 3.67 0.00
CA LEU A 70 9.27 3.88 -1.20
C LEU A 70 10.06 3.67 -2.49
N GLU A 71 11.26 4.23 -2.59
CA GLU A 71 12.09 4.13 -3.79
C GLU A 71 12.48 2.67 -4.06
N PHE A 72 12.95 1.96 -3.02
CA PHE A 72 13.27 0.53 -3.10
C PHE A 72 12.04 -0.32 -3.46
N ALA A 73 10.86 0.04 -2.94
CA ALA A 73 9.61 -0.65 -3.24
C ALA A 73 9.20 -0.44 -4.71
N ILE A 74 9.40 0.76 -5.26
CA ILE A 74 9.13 1.06 -6.67
C ILE A 74 10.09 0.29 -7.57
N GLU A 75 11.38 0.26 -7.21
CA GLU A 75 12.40 -0.50 -7.95
C GLU A 75 12.08 -2.01 -7.96
N ALA A 76 11.78 -2.59 -6.79
CA ALA A 76 11.39 -3.99 -6.68
C ALA A 76 10.10 -4.33 -7.46
N LEU A 77 9.20 -3.36 -7.63
CA LEU A 77 8.00 -3.51 -8.46
C LEU A 77 8.26 -3.30 -9.95
N ALA A 78 9.25 -2.49 -10.32
CA ALA A 78 9.62 -2.25 -11.72
C ALA A 78 10.19 -3.52 -12.37
N ASP A 79 10.88 -4.37 -11.59
CA ASP A 79 11.33 -5.70 -12.01
C ASP A 79 10.17 -6.68 -12.26
N LEU A 80 9.00 -6.44 -11.67
CA LEU A 80 7.82 -7.24 -11.93
C LEU A 80 7.07 -6.63 -13.11
N GLU A 81 7.04 -7.32 -14.25
CA GLU A 81 6.25 -6.96 -15.45
C GLU A 81 4.72 -6.98 -15.18
N LEU A 82 4.24 -6.11 -14.30
CA LEU A 82 2.85 -6.01 -13.88
C LEU A 82 2.12 -5.02 -14.79
N THR A 83 0.89 -5.35 -15.17
CA THR A 83 0.05 -4.49 -16.01
C THR A 83 -0.84 -3.58 -15.16
N ASP A 84 -1.25 -2.41 -15.66
CA ASP A 84 -2.21 -1.47 -15.02
C ASP A 84 -3.59 -2.09 -14.68
N LYS A 85 -3.90 -3.24 -15.29
CA LYS A 85 -5.10 -4.02 -14.99
C LYS A 85 -4.97 -4.80 -13.69
N GLU A 86 -3.74 -5.12 -13.29
CA GLU A 86 -3.42 -5.93 -12.13
C GLU A 86 -3.09 -5.08 -10.89
N ILE A 87 -2.35 -3.99 -11.10
CA ILE A 87 -1.99 -3.03 -10.06
C ILE A 87 -2.26 -1.59 -10.53
N VAL A 88 -2.60 -0.71 -9.60
CA VAL A 88 -2.68 0.74 -9.86
C VAL A 88 -1.81 1.44 -8.84
N PHE A 89 -0.77 2.15 -9.28
CA PHE A 89 0.08 2.93 -8.39
C PHE A 89 -0.69 4.13 -7.83
N LEU A 90 -0.65 4.32 -6.51
CA LEU A 90 -1.41 5.34 -5.78
C LEU A 90 -0.55 6.51 -5.27
N GLY A 91 0.75 6.54 -5.60
CA GLY A 91 1.77 7.41 -5.01
C GLY A 91 1.29 8.86 -4.73
N GLU A 92 1.81 9.46 -3.65
CA GLU A 92 1.48 10.71 -2.90
C GLU A 92 0.37 11.69 -3.39
N SER A 93 0.07 11.76 -4.68
CA SER A 93 -1.00 12.54 -5.31
C SER A 93 -2.44 12.08 -4.97
N ALA A 94 -2.66 10.90 -4.37
CA ALA A 94 -4.01 10.42 -4.03
C ALA A 94 -4.62 11.08 -2.78
N ARG A 95 -3.84 11.76 -1.91
CA ARG A 95 -4.35 12.43 -0.70
C ARG A 95 -5.11 13.75 -0.94
N LYS A 96 -5.41 14.13 -2.19
CA LYS A 96 -6.18 15.36 -2.50
C LYS A 96 -7.71 15.18 -2.52
N ARG A 97 -8.24 14.02 -2.11
CA ARG A 97 -9.69 13.74 -2.09
C ARG A 97 -10.22 13.32 -0.72
N GLU A 98 -9.88 14.05 0.32
CA GLU A 98 -10.77 14.20 1.48
C GLU A 98 -10.86 15.70 1.78
N LYS A 99 -11.97 16.30 1.34
CA LYS A 99 -12.45 17.63 1.71
C LYS A 99 -13.79 17.42 2.41
#